data_AF-A0A2J0PBR9-F1
#
_entry.id   AF-A0A2J0PBR9-F1
#
_cell.length_a   1.000
_cell.length_b   1.000
_cell.length_c   1.000
_cell.angle_alpha   90.00
_cell.angle_beta   90.00
_cell.angle_gamma   90.00
#
_symmetry.space_group_name_H-M   'P 1'
#
loop_
_entity.id
_entity.type
_entity.pdbx_description
1 polymer ?
#
loop_
_entity_poly.entity_id
_entity_poly.type
_entity_poly.pdbx_seq_one_letter_code
_entity_poly.pdbx_strand_id
1 'polypeptide(L)' 'MFALADVNSFYASCEKVFRPDLRNKPVVVLSNNDGCVIARSADYVELQVTL' A
#
# COMPACT_ATOMS: atom_id res chain seq x y z
N MET A 1 -27.45 3.32 16.81
CA MET A 1 -26.17 2.60 17.03
C MET A 1 -25.32 2.77 15.79
N PHE A 2 -24.00 2.96 15.92
CA PHE A 2 -23.07 3.18 14.80
C PHE A 2 -21.86 2.25 14.92
N ALA A 3 -21.26 1.89 13.78
CA ALA A 3 -20.03 1.12 13.67
C ALA A 3 -19.12 1.73 12.59
N LEU A 4 -17.80 1.60 12.77
CA LEU A 4 -16.78 2.04 11.82
C LEU A 4 -16.11 0.81 11.20
N ALA A 5 -16.00 0.80 9.88
CA ALA A 5 -15.24 -0.18 9.13
C ALA A 5 -14.14 0.54 8.34
N ASP A 6 -12.89 0.11 8.54
CA ASP A 6 -11.73 0.61 7.84
C ASP A 6 -10.86 -0.58 7.38
N VAL A 7 -10.12 -0.40 6.29
CA VAL A 7 -9.33 -1.47 5.67
C VAL A 7 -7.86 -1.14 5.73
N ASN A 8 -7.06 -2.08 6.25
CA ASN A 8 -5.62 -1.97 6.30
C ASN A 8 -5.02 -1.77 4.90
N SER A 9 -4.35 -0.63 4.69
CA SER A 9 -3.63 -0.31 3.46
C SER A 9 -4.46 -0.58 2.19
N PHE A 10 -5.71 -0.09 2.15
CA PHE A 10 -6.73 -0.51 1.17
C PHE A 10 -6.22 -0.73 -0.26
N TYR A 11 -5.60 0.28 -0.90
CA TYR A 11 -5.13 0.13 -2.27
C TYR A 11 -4.04 -0.95 -2.43
N ALA A 12 -3.07 -1.01 -1.52
CA ALA A 12 -2.03 -2.05 -1.57
C ALA A 12 -2.61 -3.46 -1.30
N SER A 13 -3.63 -3.56 -0.44
CA SER A 13 -4.34 -4.81 -0.17
C SER A 13 -5.14 -5.28 -1.39
N CYS A 14 -5.83 -4.38 -2.08
CA CYS A 14 -6.52 -4.68 -3.33
C CYS A 14 -5.56 -5.22 -4.38
N GLU A 15 -4.42 -4.55 -4.59
CA GLU A 15 -3.38 -5.05 -5.51
C GLU A 15 -2.95 -6.48 -5.16
N LYS A 16 -2.65 -6.78 -3.89
CA LYS A 16 -2.25 -8.14 -3.47
C LYS A 16 -3.37 -9.20 -3.60
N VAL A 17 -4.64 -8.79 -3.55
CA VAL A 17 -5.79 -9.68 -3.78
C VAL A 17 -5.90 -10.05 -5.26
N PHE A 18 -5.79 -9.07 -6.16
CA PHE A 18 -5.95 -9.28 -7.60
C PHE A 18 -4.64 -9.69 -8.31
N ARG A 19 -3.49 -9.51 -7.67
CA ARG A 19 -2.16 -9.94 -8.12
C ARG A 19 -1.52 -10.86 -7.10
N PRO A 20 -1.83 -12.18 -7.13
CA PRO A 20 -1.29 -13.15 -6.18
C PRO A 20 0.24 -13.20 -6.13
N ASP A 21 0.92 -12.82 -7.22
CA ASP A 21 2.38 -12.71 -7.32
C ASP A 21 2.98 -11.58 -6.46
N LEU A 22 2.15 -10.68 -5.92
CA LEU A 22 2.54 -9.59 -5.02
C LEU A 22 2.34 -9.89 -3.54
N ARG A 23 1.71 -11.03 -3.16
CA ARG A 23 1.33 -11.31 -1.76
C ARG A 23 2.47 -11.14 -0.76
N ASN A 24 3.65 -11.68 -1.12
CA ASN A 24 4.84 -11.67 -0.27
C ASN A 24 5.87 -10.60 -0.68
N LYS A 25 5.44 -9.58 -1.42
CA LYS A 25 6.30 -8.48 -1.87
C LYS A 25 5.86 -7.17 -1.23
N PRO A 26 6.78 -6.27 -0.86
CA PRO A 26 6.45 -4.90 -0.53
C PRO A 26 5.74 -4.22 -1.72
N VAL A 27 4.64 -3.52 -1.45
CA VAL A 27 3.83 -2.82 -2.46
C VAL A 27 3.65 -1.37 -2.05
N VAL A 28 3.87 -0.48 -3.01
CA VAL A 28 3.63 0.96 -2.91
C VAL A 28 2.70 1.35 -4.06
N VAL A 29 1.67 2.11 -3.76
CA VAL A 29 0.73 2.66 -4.76
C VAL A 29 0.97 4.15 -4.86
N LEU A 30 1.19 4.62 -6.10
CA LEU A 30 1.41 6.04 -6.40
C LEU A 30 0.11 6.69 -6.89
N SER A 31 -0.07 7.98 -6.59
CA SER A 31 -1.02 8.85 -7.28
C SER A 31 -0.49 9.16 -8.67
N ASN A 32 -1.33 9.05 -9.72
CA ASN A 32 -1.19 9.62 -11.06
C ASN A 32 0.24 9.85 -11.62
N ASN A 33 1.16 8.94 -11.32
CA ASN A 33 2.59 9.07 -11.62
C ASN A 33 3.24 10.40 -11.17
N ASP A 34 2.70 11.05 -10.13
CA ASP A 34 3.18 12.35 -9.61
C ASP A 34 4.27 12.19 -8.51
N GLY A 35 4.66 10.95 -8.22
CA GLY A 35 5.63 10.62 -7.18
C GLY A 35 5.04 10.58 -5.76
N CYS A 36 3.75 10.87 -5.59
CA CYS A 36 3.10 10.82 -4.29
C CYS A 36 2.67 9.39 -3.95
N VAL A 37 3.14 8.87 -2.82
CA VAL A 37 2.71 7.58 -2.28
C VAL A 37 1.36 7.74 -1.59
N ILE A 38 0.33 7.06 -2.10
CA ILE A 38 -1.04 7.11 -1.53
C ILE A 38 -1.41 5.88 -0.71
N ALA A 39 -0.68 4.77 -0.88
CA ALA A 39 -0.80 3.62 -0.01
C ALA A 39 0.51 2.81 -0.01
N ARG A 40 0.78 2.15 1.11
CA ARG A 40 1.90 1.21 1.25
C ARG A 40 1.44 -0.01 2.03
N SER A 41 1.97 -1.18 1.67
CA SER A 41 1.76 -2.40 2.43
C SER A 41 2.54 -2.38 3.75
N ALA A 42 2.14 -3.20 4.72
CA ALA A 42 2.76 -3.22 6.06
C ALA A 42 4.22 -3.70 6.05
N ASP A 43 4.59 -4.54 5.07
CA ASP A 43 5.92 -5.06 4.80
C ASP A 43 6.82 -4.08 4.02
N TYR A 44 6.34 -2.86 3.74
CA TYR A 44 7.16 -1.81 3.16
C TYR A 44 8.26 -1.39 4.13
N VAL A 45 9.49 -1.28 3.61
CA VAL A 45 10.65 -0.71 4.31
C VAL A 45 11.01 0.60 3.62
N GLU A 46 11.04 1.67 4.41
CA GLU A 46 11.45 2.98 3.93
C GLU A 46 12.96 3.01 3.70
N LEU A 47 13.38 3.37 2.49
CA LEU A 47 14.79 3.59 2.19
C LEU A 47 15.21 4.89 2.88
N GLN A 48 16.09 4.76 3.87
CA GLN A 48 16.70 5.88 4.58
C GLN A 48 17.74 6.57 3.67
N VAL A 49 17.27 7.27 2.63
CA VAL A 49 18.13 8.09 1.79
C VAL A 49 18.15 9.49 2.37
N THR A 50 19.18 9.79 3.17
CA THR A 50 19.45 11.15 3.63
C THR A 50 20.01 11.95 2.46
N LEU A 51 19.36 13.07 2.12
CA LEU A 51 19.89 14.07 1.18
C LEU A 51 20.94 14.95 1.87
#